data_AF-A0A2V2VQW3-F1
#
_entry.id   AF-A0A2V2VQW3-F1
#
_cell.length_a   1.000
_cell.length_b   1.000
_cell.length_c   1.000
_cell.angle_alpha   90.00
_cell.angle_beta   90.00
_cell.angle_gamma   90.00
#
_symmetry.space_group_name_H-M   'P 1'
#
loop_
_entity.id
_entity.type
_entity.pdbx_description
1 polymer ?
#
loop_
_entity_poly.entity_id
_entity_poly.type
_entity_poly.pdbx_seq_one_letter_code
_entity_poly.pdbx_strand_id
1 'polypeptide(L)'
;MTHFYTPATHYYYAQYFKKSQMELVKQRYDACPCPVPSVSHPCIYMDCMAFGMGCNCLQVTMQLENETQARHVYDQLGVLCPLFLAMSSSTPFQKGILCDSDVRWLTIAASVDDRKREEVPHIIKSRYDSFSVFVSLTLPNLEEFNDEEFVINDTYLEVLKSAGVDTRLAKHVAHLFIRDPLVVYDQMIDIDDTTHTEHFENIQSTNWQSVRLKPPSLDGNTGWRVEFRIMDVMPTPFENAAFSVFVPLLARAIIKYNPLFYTKMSIVDENMGYAHNRSPCRQKYVMRRDIFAKNISTDPSENSEFTVNEVFNGKDGEYYGLIPLVRRYMEEENMLSSTLEGYLCFLSMRAAGEIPTAAEYLRNFVMQHPDYGHDSRLTERIAYDLVLHVRKLASGEVKDDLFLPMNKFMPKRSRE
;
A
#
# COMPACT_ATOMS: atom_id res chain seq x y z
N MET A 1 4.68 -26.46 18.10
CA MET A 1 4.94 -25.05 17.74
C MET A 1 4.88 -24.95 16.23
N THR A 2 3.92 -24.22 15.67
CA THR A 2 3.83 -23.98 14.23
C THR A 2 4.93 -22.99 13.86
N HIS A 3 6.02 -23.46 13.26
CA HIS A 3 7.15 -22.61 12.89
C HIS A 3 6.80 -21.78 11.64
N PHE A 4 6.08 -20.67 11.78
CA PHE A 4 5.99 -19.71 10.67
C PHE A 4 7.35 -19.06 10.47
N TYR A 5 7.80 -18.96 9.21
CA TYR A 5 9.08 -18.34 8.91
C TYR A 5 8.84 -16.89 8.56
N THR A 6 9.44 -15.99 9.32
CA THR A 6 9.43 -14.56 9.01
C THR A 6 10.28 -14.32 7.76
N PRO A 7 9.77 -13.64 6.72
CA PRO A 7 10.61 -13.18 5.62
C PRO A 7 11.77 -12.34 6.16
N ALA A 8 13.00 -12.52 5.65
CA ALA A 8 14.16 -11.74 6.13
C ALA A 8 13.89 -10.22 6.08
N THR A 9 13.11 -9.80 5.09
CA THR A 9 12.72 -8.40 4.86
C THR A 9 11.93 -7.81 6.01
N HIS A 10 11.13 -8.60 6.74
CA HIS A 10 10.40 -8.11 7.90
C HIS A 10 11.31 -7.72 9.06
N TYR A 11 12.39 -8.47 9.26
CA TYR A 11 13.34 -8.19 10.33
C TYR A 11 14.07 -6.86 10.09
N TYR A 12 14.49 -6.61 8.84
CA TYR A 12 15.31 -5.46 8.50
C TYR A 12 14.52 -4.22 8.10
N TYR A 13 13.36 -4.37 7.45
CA TYR A 13 12.62 -3.24 6.87
C TYR A 13 11.30 -2.94 7.57
N ALA A 14 10.59 -3.93 8.14
CA ALA A 14 9.27 -3.69 8.76
C ALA A 14 9.34 -2.89 10.07
N GLN A 15 10.54 -2.52 10.51
CA GLN A 15 10.77 -1.78 11.75
C GLN A 15 10.68 -0.26 11.56
N TYR A 16 9.85 0.21 10.62
CA TYR A 16 9.57 1.63 10.38
C TYR A 16 9.27 2.45 11.65
N PHE A 17 8.74 1.80 12.69
CA PHE A 17 8.37 2.38 13.98
C PHE A 17 9.49 2.44 15.02
N LYS A 18 10.64 1.79 14.77
CA LYS A 18 11.76 1.79 15.70
C LYS A 18 12.83 2.75 15.20
N LYS A 19 13.31 3.62 16.10
CA LYS A 19 14.57 4.37 15.88
C LYS A 19 15.74 3.45 15.51
N SER A 20 15.62 2.15 15.80
CA SER A 20 16.59 1.11 15.44
C SER A 20 16.53 0.63 13.99
N GLN A 21 15.58 1.10 13.16
CA GLN A 21 15.46 0.67 11.75
C GLN A 21 16.78 0.91 11.03
N MET A 22 17.37 2.07 11.26
CA MET A 22 18.65 2.47 10.73
C MET A 22 19.75 1.44 11.04
N GLU A 23 19.91 1.08 12.31
CA GLU A 23 20.89 0.09 12.75
C GLU A 23 20.60 -1.30 12.15
N LEU A 24 19.35 -1.70 12.04
CA LEU A 24 18.97 -3.00 11.47
C LEU A 24 19.23 -3.08 9.97
N VAL A 25 18.87 -2.03 9.22
CA VAL A 25 19.21 -1.95 7.78
C VAL A 25 20.72 -1.94 7.62
N LYS A 26 21.47 -1.19 8.44
CA LYS A 26 22.94 -1.24 8.41
C LYS A 26 23.48 -2.64 8.71
N GLN A 27 22.96 -3.32 9.73
CA GLN A 27 23.35 -4.70 10.06
C GLN A 27 23.12 -5.67 8.90
N ARG A 28 22.05 -5.53 8.13
CA ARG A 28 21.80 -6.33 6.92
C ARG A 28 22.95 -6.20 5.92
N TYR A 29 23.35 -4.97 5.61
CA TYR A 29 24.40 -4.70 4.61
C TYR A 29 25.79 -5.05 5.14
N ASP A 30 26.03 -4.87 6.44
CA ASP A 30 27.27 -5.33 7.08
C ASP A 30 27.37 -6.86 7.14
N ALA A 31 26.25 -7.57 7.25
CA ALA A 31 26.19 -9.02 7.25
C ALA A 31 26.31 -9.65 5.85
N CYS A 32 26.19 -8.89 4.75
CA CYS A 32 26.01 -9.47 3.42
C CYS A 32 26.76 -8.74 2.28
N PRO A 33 27.88 -9.30 1.80
CA PRO A 33 28.37 -9.13 0.43
C PRO A 33 27.82 -10.19 -0.57
N CYS A 34 26.87 -11.05 -0.12
CA CYS A 34 26.09 -12.11 -0.82
C CYS A 34 26.77 -13.49 -1.06
N PRO A 35 26.04 -14.65 -1.09
CA PRO A 35 24.63 -14.91 -0.76
C PRO A 35 24.46 -16.07 0.23
N VAL A 36 24.31 -15.81 1.54
CA VAL A 36 23.36 -16.48 2.44
C VAL A 36 23.47 -15.63 3.71
N PRO A 37 22.44 -14.88 4.12
CA PRO A 37 22.45 -14.38 5.47
C PRO A 37 22.49 -15.62 6.35
N SER A 38 23.60 -15.79 7.06
CA SER A 38 23.54 -16.28 8.42
C SER A 38 22.70 -15.28 9.21
N VAL A 39 21.40 -15.21 8.90
CA VAL A 39 20.43 -14.87 9.92
C VAL A 39 20.62 -15.96 10.94
N SER A 40 21.01 -15.57 12.15
CA SER A 40 20.98 -16.41 13.34
C SER A 40 19.57 -16.93 13.69
N HIS A 41 18.58 -16.69 12.81
CA HIS A 41 17.16 -16.96 12.98
C HIS A 41 16.62 -17.65 11.72
N PRO A 42 15.76 -18.67 11.85
CA PRO A 42 15.07 -19.28 10.71
C PRO A 42 14.21 -18.24 9.97
N CYS A 43 14.59 -17.89 8.74
CA CYS A 43 13.85 -16.96 7.87
C CYS A 43 13.63 -17.53 6.46
N ILE A 44 12.72 -16.94 5.70
CA ILE A 44 12.57 -17.24 4.26
C ILE A 44 13.60 -16.40 3.50
N TYR A 45 14.57 -17.06 2.86
CA TYR A 45 15.60 -16.41 2.06
C TYR A 45 15.19 -16.33 0.58
N MET A 46 15.25 -15.12 0.02
CA MET A 46 14.92 -14.79 -1.38
C MET A 46 15.95 -13.77 -1.89
N ASP A 47 16.49 -14.00 -3.08
CA ASP A 47 17.72 -13.37 -3.58
C ASP A 47 17.63 -12.93 -5.05
N CYS A 48 16.41 -12.83 -5.56
CA CYS A 48 16.16 -12.48 -6.94
C CYS A 48 15.01 -11.47 -7.02
N MET A 49 15.13 -10.52 -7.96
CA MET A 49 14.09 -9.55 -8.30
C MET A 49 12.72 -10.23 -8.53
N ALA A 50 12.72 -11.42 -9.14
CA ALA A 50 11.52 -12.18 -9.45
C ALA A 50 10.71 -12.60 -8.20
N PHE A 51 11.32 -12.71 -7.02
CA PHE A 51 10.57 -13.01 -5.79
C PHE A 51 9.65 -11.86 -5.37
N GLY A 52 10.00 -10.62 -5.71
CA GLY A 52 9.20 -9.45 -5.40
C GLY A 52 8.44 -8.93 -6.61
N MET A 53 9.13 -8.51 -7.67
CA MET A 53 8.49 -8.01 -8.89
C MET A 53 7.73 -9.08 -9.69
N GLY A 54 7.88 -10.38 -9.35
CA GLY A 54 7.02 -11.45 -9.84
C GLY A 54 5.71 -11.61 -9.05
N CYS A 55 5.53 -10.88 -7.94
CA CYS A 55 4.24 -10.75 -7.27
C CYS A 55 3.29 -9.87 -8.08
N ASN A 56 1.99 -9.99 -7.78
CA ASN A 56 0.94 -9.25 -8.45
C ASN A 56 0.25 -8.29 -7.47
N CYS A 57 -0.40 -7.25 -8.00
CA CYS A 57 -1.06 -6.24 -7.20
C CYS A 57 -2.30 -5.68 -7.89
N LEU A 58 -3.15 -5.02 -7.10
CA LEU A 58 -4.22 -4.19 -7.59
C LEU A 58 -3.82 -2.72 -7.46
N GLN A 59 -3.80 -1.99 -8.58
CA GLN A 59 -3.49 -0.56 -8.61
C GLN A 59 -4.62 0.21 -9.29
N VAL A 60 -4.97 1.37 -8.73
CA VAL A 60 -6.03 2.23 -9.25
C VAL A 60 -5.45 3.60 -9.54
N THR A 61 -5.48 4.02 -10.82
CA THR A 61 -5.09 5.38 -11.22
C THR A 61 -6.33 6.24 -11.45
N MET A 62 -6.35 7.41 -10.86
CA MET A 62 -7.43 8.40 -10.99
C MET A 62 -6.86 9.68 -11.59
N GLN A 63 -7.56 10.27 -12.55
CA GLN A 63 -7.29 11.64 -13.01
C GLN A 63 -8.13 12.62 -12.19
N LEU A 64 -7.49 13.66 -11.69
CA LEU A 64 -8.08 14.68 -10.83
C LEU A 64 -8.25 15.98 -11.63
N GLU A 65 -9.03 16.91 -11.09
CA GLU A 65 -9.36 18.17 -11.76
C GLU A 65 -8.13 19.05 -12.00
N ASN A 66 -7.21 19.11 -11.04
CA ASN A 66 -6.02 19.94 -11.09
C ASN A 66 -4.94 19.43 -10.12
N GLU A 67 -3.77 20.05 -10.17
CA GLU A 67 -2.62 19.72 -9.32
C GLU A 67 -2.95 19.79 -7.82
N THR A 68 -3.62 20.86 -7.36
CA THR A 68 -3.97 21.05 -5.95
C THR A 68 -4.80 19.89 -5.42
N GLN A 69 -5.81 19.47 -6.19
CA GLN A 69 -6.66 18.34 -5.84
C GLN A 69 -5.87 17.01 -5.87
N ALA A 70 -5.00 16.81 -6.87
CA ALA A 70 -4.16 15.62 -6.96
C ALA A 70 -3.21 15.49 -5.76
N ARG A 71 -2.56 16.58 -5.35
CA ARG A 71 -1.67 16.62 -4.18
C ARG A 71 -2.43 16.36 -2.88
N HIS A 72 -3.62 16.94 -2.72
CA HIS A 72 -4.47 16.66 -1.56
C HIS A 72 -4.89 15.19 -1.48
N VAL A 73 -5.38 14.62 -2.58
CA VAL A 73 -5.80 13.20 -2.64
C VAL A 73 -4.61 12.26 -2.46
N TYR A 74 -3.45 12.58 -3.03
CA TYR A 74 -2.20 11.83 -2.82
C TYR A 74 -1.87 11.72 -1.32
N ASP A 75 -1.91 12.85 -0.60
CA ASP A 75 -1.63 12.87 0.83
C ASP A 75 -2.65 12.06 1.63
N GLN A 76 -3.96 12.28 1.38
CA GLN A 76 -5.01 11.60 2.13
C GLN A 76 -4.98 10.08 1.90
N LEU A 77 -4.79 9.64 0.66
CA LEU A 77 -4.68 8.21 0.35
C LEU A 77 -3.38 7.61 0.88
N GLY A 78 -2.29 8.38 0.91
CA GLY A 78 -1.02 7.96 1.50
C GLY A 78 -1.16 7.51 2.96
N VAL A 79 -1.89 8.28 3.77
CA VAL A 79 -2.18 7.92 5.18
C VAL A 79 -2.96 6.61 5.30
N LEU A 80 -3.85 6.32 4.34
CA LEU A 80 -4.71 5.14 4.36
C LEU A 80 -4.04 3.87 3.82
N CYS A 81 -2.87 3.97 3.19
CA CYS A 81 -2.17 2.82 2.59
C CYS A 81 -2.03 1.60 3.53
N PRO A 82 -1.60 1.73 4.80
CA PRO A 82 -1.45 0.59 5.71
C PRO A 82 -2.73 -0.22 5.89
N LEU A 83 -3.87 0.46 6.02
CA LEU A 83 -5.18 -0.15 6.23
C LEU A 83 -5.65 -0.92 4.99
N PHE A 84 -5.38 -0.39 3.80
CA PHE A 84 -5.68 -1.06 2.55
C PHE A 84 -4.75 -2.24 2.27
N LEU A 85 -3.48 -2.16 2.69
CA LEU A 85 -2.56 -3.31 2.67
C LEU A 85 -3.10 -4.44 3.55
N ALA A 86 -3.56 -4.11 4.76
CA ALA A 86 -4.15 -5.07 5.69
C ALA A 86 -5.40 -5.74 5.10
N MET A 87 -6.35 -4.93 4.65
CA MET A 87 -7.65 -5.38 4.09
C MET A 87 -7.53 -6.22 2.82
N SER A 88 -6.51 -5.96 1.99
CA SER A 88 -6.28 -6.69 0.74
C SER A 88 -5.35 -7.89 0.88
N SER A 89 -4.76 -8.12 2.07
CA SER A 89 -3.74 -9.14 2.31
C SER A 89 -4.06 -10.51 1.68
N SER A 90 -3.15 -10.98 0.83
CA SER A 90 -3.31 -12.14 -0.06
C SER A 90 -2.00 -12.94 -0.24
N THR A 91 -0.96 -12.64 0.54
CA THR A 91 0.39 -13.22 0.36
C THR A 91 0.89 -13.97 1.62
N PRO A 92 0.27 -15.10 2.00
CA PRO A 92 0.70 -15.87 3.18
C PRO A 92 1.81 -16.89 2.90
N PHE A 93 2.26 -17.02 1.64
CA PHE A 93 3.25 -18.00 1.20
C PHE A 93 4.37 -17.37 0.37
N GLN A 94 5.61 -17.78 0.60
CA GLN A 94 6.76 -17.37 -0.18
C GLN A 94 7.75 -18.52 -0.30
N LYS A 95 8.27 -18.76 -1.50
CA LYS A 95 9.25 -19.82 -1.78
C LYS A 95 8.85 -21.20 -1.22
N GLY A 96 7.56 -21.54 -1.34
CA GLY A 96 7.02 -22.82 -0.84
C GLY A 96 6.91 -22.91 0.69
N ILE A 97 6.97 -21.80 1.41
CA ILE A 97 6.93 -21.74 2.87
C ILE A 97 5.79 -20.83 3.35
N LEU A 98 5.09 -21.27 4.40
CA LEU A 98 4.15 -20.46 5.17
C LEU A 98 4.86 -19.31 5.90
N CYS A 99 4.49 -18.09 5.54
CA CYS A 99 5.11 -16.86 6.04
C CYS A 99 4.50 -16.39 7.35
N ASP A 100 5.29 -15.77 8.22
CA ASP A 100 4.78 -14.92 9.31
C ASP A 100 4.54 -13.47 8.82
N SER A 101 3.82 -13.41 7.69
CA SER A 101 3.36 -12.24 6.95
C SER A 101 2.13 -12.65 6.17
N ASP A 102 1.24 -11.70 5.89
CA ASP A 102 0.12 -11.90 4.98
C ASP A 102 0.20 -11.00 3.72
N VAL A 103 1.28 -10.24 3.55
CA VAL A 103 1.39 -9.18 2.53
C VAL A 103 2.71 -9.24 1.76
N ARG A 104 2.71 -8.77 0.51
CA ARG A 104 3.88 -8.84 -0.39
C ARG A 104 4.89 -7.71 -0.23
N TRP A 105 4.47 -6.57 0.33
CA TRP A 105 5.09 -5.26 0.10
C TRP A 105 6.60 -5.21 0.34
N LEU A 106 7.08 -5.62 1.51
CA LEU A 106 8.52 -5.62 1.82
C LEU A 106 9.35 -6.63 1.02
N THR A 107 8.73 -7.67 0.48
CA THR A 107 9.42 -8.59 -0.44
C THR A 107 9.68 -7.91 -1.78
N ILE A 108 8.72 -7.12 -2.27
CA ILE A 108 8.92 -6.30 -3.47
C ILE A 108 9.96 -5.21 -3.20
N ALA A 109 9.83 -4.49 -2.08
CA ALA A 109 10.76 -3.45 -1.66
C ALA A 109 12.23 -3.91 -1.72
N ALA A 110 12.50 -5.09 -1.17
CA ALA A 110 13.84 -5.67 -1.12
C ALA A 110 14.32 -6.25 -2.45
N SER A 111 13.41 -6.64 -3.35
CA SER A 111 13.74 -7.28 -4.63
C SER A 111 14.33 -6.32 -5.67
N VAL A 112 14.10 -5.03 -5.47
CA VAL A 112 14.62 -3.92 -6.30
C VAL A 112 15.33 -2.87 -5.44
N ASP A 113 15.82 -3.28 -4.28
CA ASP A 113 16.64 -2.44 -3.43
C ASP A 113 18.05 -2.38 -4.02
N ASP A 114 18.33 -1.28 -4.71
CA ASP A 114 19.56 -1.01 -5.43
C ASP A 114 20.57 -0.20 -4.59
N ARG A 115 20.25 0.05 -3.31
CA ARG A 115 21.15 0.80 -2.44
C ARG A 115 22.50 0.12 -2.32
N LYS A 116 23.55 0.90 -2.50
CA LYS A 116 24.93 0.51 -2.23
C LYS A 116 25.17 0.52 -0.72
N ARG A 117 26.21 -0.19 -0.28
CA ARG A 117 26.53 -0.29 1.16
C ARG A 117 26.81 1.09 1.77
N GLU A 118 27.47 1.96 1.03
CA GLU A 118 27.80 3.34 1.40
C GLU A 118 26.59 4.28 1.44
N GLU A 119 25.51 3.94 0.73
CA GLU A 119 24.26 4.71 0.75
C GLU A 119 23.42 4.38 1.98
N VAL A 120 23.77 3.34 2.75
CA VAL A 120 23.12 2.96 4.00
C VAL A 120 24.00 3.38 5.19
N PRO A 121 23.46 4.08 6.20
CA PRO A 121 22.04 4.38 6.43
C PRO A 121 21.52 5.68 5.82
N HIS A 122 22.31 6.41 5.03
CA HIS A 122 21.90 7.73 4.54
C HIS A 122 20.54 7.69 3.81
N ILE A 123 20.30 6.67 3.00
CA ILE A 123 19.02 6.39 2.35
C ILE A 123 18.35 5.19 3.03
N ILE A 124 17.36 5.45 3.89
CA ILE A 124 16.71 4.43 4.75
C ILE A 124 15.67 3.58 4.03
N LYS A 125 14.94 4.16 3.08
CA LYS A 125 13.91 3.45 2.31
C LYS A 125 14.48 2.92 0.99
N SER A 126 14.00 1.76 0.54
CA SER A 126 14.27 1.30 -0.84
C SER A 126 13.64 2.28 -1.84
N ARG A 127 14.04 2.26 -3.11
CA ARG A 127 13.32 3.01 -4.15
C ARG A 127 11.90 2.47 -4.38
N TYR A 128 11.64 1.24 -3.94
CA TYR A 128 10.29 0.71 -3.75
C TYR A 128 9.96 0.72 -2.25
N ASP A 129 9.10 1.62 -1.79
CA ASP A 129 8.75 1.73 -0.36
C ASP A 129 7.50 2.60 -0.12
N SER A 130 7.07 2.80 1.13
CA SER A 130 6.03 3.79 1.46
C SER A 130 6.44 5.19 0.98
N PHE A 131 5.46 6.02 0.61
CA PHE A 131 5.73 7.41 0.29
C PHE A 131 6.42 8.13 1.47
N SER A 132 7.21 9.17 1.15
CA SER A 132 8.16 9.74 2.14
C SER A 132 7.82 11.16 2.58
N VAL A 133 6.92 11.85 1.87
CA VAL A 133 6.63 13.26 2.14
C VAL A 133 5.21 13.58 1.69
N PHE A 134 4.49 14.34 2.51
CA PHE A 134 3.24 14.98 2.16
C PHE A 134 3.49 16.23 1.30
N VAL A 135 2.64 16.47 0.30
CA VAL A 135 2.86 17.49 -0.71
C VAL A 135 1.69 18.46 -0.88
N SER A 136 0.55 18.30 -0.22
CA SER A 136 -0.63 19.17 -0.39
C SER A 136 -0.30 20.65 -0.16
N LEU A 137 -0.99 21.55 -0.88
CA LEU A 137 -0.98 23.00 -0.60
C LEU A 137 -2.07 23.42 0.38
N THR A 138 -3.04 22.54 0.68
CA THR A 138 -4.26 22.91 1.39
C THR A 138 -4.10 23.01 2.90
N LEU A 139 -3.09 22.36 3.47
CA LEU A 139 -2.81 22.39 4.91
C LEU A 139 -1.68 23.40 5.22
N PRO A 140 -1.94 24.48 5.98
CA PRO A 140 -0.92 25.50 6.24
C PRO A 140 0.30 24.99 7.00
N ASN A 141 0.11 24.16 8.03
CA ASN A 141 1.18 23.62 8.89
C ASN A 141 1.66 22.21 8.46
N LEU A 142 1.54 21.86 7.17
CA LEU A 142 1.88 20.52 6.67
C LEU A 142 3.32 20.10 7.00
N GLU A 143 4.26 21.05 7.04
CA GLU A 143 5.66 20.79 7.38
C GLU A 143 5.83 20.16 8.75
N GLU A 144 4.96 20.44 9.72
CA GLU A 144 5.01 19.82 11.06
C GLU A 144 4.68 18.32 11.01
N PHE A 145 3.89 17.89 10.01
CA PHE A 145 3.52 16.48 9.80
C PHE A 145 4.60 15.71 9.04
N ASN A 146 5.46 16.39 8.28
CA ASN A 146 6.63 15.81 7.63
C ASN A 146 7.80 15.73 8.62
N ASP A 147 7.65 14.91 9.66
CA ASP A 147 8.58 14.81 10.79
C ASP A 147 9.71 13.78 10.61
N GLU A 148 9.69 13.04 9.50
CA GLU A 148 10.75 12.11 9.11
C GLU A 148 11.78 12.81 8.23
N GLU A 149 13.07 12.56 8.51
CA GLU A 149 14.15 13.01 7.66
C GLU A 149 14.22 12.15 6.39
N PHE A 150 14.30 12.79 5.23
CA PHE A 150 14.51 12.12 3.96
C PHE A 150 15.54 12.88 3.12
N VAL A 151 16.33 12.12 2.36
CA VAL A 151 17.38 12.68 1.50
C VAL A 151 16.76 13.32 0.28
N ILE A 152 17.28 14.47 -0.12
CA ILE A 152 16.91 15.15 -1.37
C ILE A 152 18.17 15.47 -2.17
N ASN A 153 18.01 15.64 -3.48
CA ASN A 153 19.04 16.20 -4.32
C ASN A 153 18.89 17.73 -4.37
N ASP A 154 19.73 18.46 -3.62
CA ASP A 154 19.66 19.93 -3.51
C ASP A 154 19.83 20.64 -4.86
N THR A 155 20.59 20.04 -5.78
CA THR A 155 20.77 20.60 -7.13
C THR A 155 19.43 20.62 -7.87
N TYR A 156 18.70 19.50 -7.87
CA TYR A 156 17.40 19.43 -8.52
C TYR A 156 16.31 20.21 -7.77
N LEU A 157 16.40 20.33 -6.44
CA LEU A 157 15.53 21.22 -5.68
C LEU A 157 15.63 22.67 -6.18
N GLU A 158 16.85 23.19 -6.34
CA GLU A 158 17.06 24.57 -6.79
C GLU A 158 16.70 24.78 -8.26
N VAL A 159 16.91 23.77 -9.13
CA VAL A 159 16.42 23.80 -10.52
C VAL A 159 14.90 23.97 -10.56
N LEU A 160 14.18 23.14 -9.81
CA LEU A 160 12.71 23.16 -9.77
C LEU A 160 12.17 24.47 -9.20
N LYS A 161 12.75 24.96 -8.10
CA LYS A 161 12.35 26.25 -7.50
C LYS A 161 12.62 27.43 -8.44
N SER A 162 13.77 27.43 -9.13
CA SER A 162 14.11 28.46 -10.12
C SER A 162 13.16 28.46 -11.32
N ALA A 163 12.59 27.29 -11.66
CA ALA A 163 11.55 27.14 -12.68
C ALA A 163 10.12 27.48 -12.18
N GLY A 164 9.96 27.85 -10.91
CA GLY A 164 8.67 28.25 -10.33
C GLY A 164 7.86 27.13 -9.69
N VAL A 165 8.42 25.93 -9.52
CA VAL A 165 7.79 24.85 -8.75
C VAL A 165 7.86 25.18 -7.27
N ASP A 166 6.74 25.08 -6.55
CA ASP A 166 6.73 25.37 -5.11
C ASP A 166 7.58 24.38 -4.31
N THR A 167 8.03 24.83 -3.13
CA THR A 167 8.97 24.06 -2.29
C THR A 167 8.47 22.66 -1.92
N ARG A 168 7.16 22.44 -1.70
CA ARG A 168 6.65 21.12 -1.29
C ARG A 168 6.74 20.13 -2.45
N LEU A 169 6.29 20.52 -3.64
CA LEU A 169 6.40 19.67 -4.83
C LEU A 169 7.86 19.51 -5.27
N ALA A 170 8.66 20.58 -5.20
CA ALA A 170 10.08 20.54 -5.54
C ALA A 170 10.87 19.58 -4.64
N LYS A 171 10.61 19.57 -3.32
CA LYS A 171 11.21 18.60 -2.40
C LYS A 171 10.82 17.16 -2.71
N HIS A 172 9.55 16.91 -3.04
CA HIS A 172 9.09 15.59 -3.43
C HIS A 172 9.83 15.08 -4.67
N VAL A 173 9.91 15.87 -5.74
CA VAL A 173 10.62 15.47 -6.96
C VAL A 173 12.13 15.35 -6.68
N ALA A 174 12.74 16.28 -5.95
CA ALA A 174 14.15 16.22 -5.58
C ALA A 174 14.52 14.97 -4.77
N HIS A 175 13.59 14.43 -3.97
CA HIS A 175 13.75 13.14 -3.29
C HIS A 175 13.79 11.97 -4.29
N LEU A 176 12.94 11.96 -5.32
CA LEU A 176 12.95 10.88 -6.33
C LEU A 176 14.29 10.83 -7.09
N PHE A 177 14.89 12.02 -7.31
CA PHE A 177 16.15 12.21 -8.03
C PHE A 177 17.42 12.01 -7.18
N ILE A 178 17.30 11.38 -5.99
CA ILE A 178 18.46 10.80 -5.29
C ILE A 178 18.86 9.45 -5.87
N ARG A 179 18.05 8.89 -6.78
CA ARG A 179 18.25 7.57 -7.38
C ARG A 179 18.91 7.68 -8.74
N ASP A 180 19.79 6.73 -9.03
CA ASP A 180 20.32 6.53 -10.37
C ASP A 180 19.22 5.94 -11.30
N PRO A 181 19.25 6.27 -12.62
CA PRO A 181 18.39 5.59 -13.59
C PRO A 181 18.81 4.13 -13.73
N LEU A 182 17.84 3.21 -13.73
CA LEU A 182 18.13 1.77 -13.78
C LEU A 182 18.34 1.24 -15.20
N VAL A 183 17.56 1.76 -16.16
CA VAL A 183 17.52 1.26 -17.53
C VAL A 183 17.40 2.45 -18.47
N VAL A 184 18.42 2.67 -19.29
CA VAL A 184 18.41 3.68 -20.37
C VAL A 184 18.69 2.95 -21.67
N TYR A 185 17.80 3.09 -22.65
CA TYR A 185 18.06 2.57 -23.99
C TYR A 185 19.00 3.52 -24.74
N ASP A 186 19.91 2.95 -25.53
CA ASP A 186 20.91 3.71 -26.30
C ASP A 186 20.28 4.80 -27.17
N GLN A 187 19.12 4.52 -27.76
CA GLN A 187 18.37 5.46 -28.61
C GLN A 187 17.68 6.59 -27.83
N MET A 188 17.63 6.50 -26.49
CA MET A 188 16.96 7.45 -25.61
C MET A 188 17.96 8.27 -24.79
N ILE A 189 19.26 8.20 -25.10
CA ILE A 189 20.29 9.00 -24.42
C ILE A 189 20.09 10.48 -24.73
N ASP A 190 19.99 10.82 -26.01
CA ASP A 190 19.77 12.18 -26.50
C ASP A 190 18.33 12.31 -27.02
N ILE A 191 17.50 13.07 -26.29
CA ILE A 191 16.11 13.35 -26.66
C ILE A 191 15.83 14.85 -26.59
N ASP A 192 14.75 15.29 -27.23
CA ASP A 192 14.27 16.67 -27.15
C ASP A 192 13.30 16.83 -25.99
N ASP A 193 13.77 17.42 -24.89
CA ASP A 193 13.01 17.66 -23.66
C ASP A 193 11.74 18.52 -23.85
N THR A 194 11.59 19.20 -24.99
CA THR A 194 10.37 19.97 -25.29
C THR A 194 9.24 19.10 -25.83
N THR A 195 9.55 17.89 -26.27
CA THR A 195 8.60 16.94 -26.89
C THR A 195 8.56 15.59 -26.20
N HIS A 196 9.54 15.28 -25.34
CA HIS A 196 9.75 14.00 -24.68
C HIS A 196 9.86 14.17 -23.16
N THR A 197 9.43 13.16 -22.40
CA THR A 197 9.51 13.14 -20.92
C THR A 197 10.20 11.88 -20.39
N GLU A 198 10.81 11.09 -21.27
CA GLU A 198 11.34 9.75 -21.00
C GLU A 198 12.44 9.78 -19.93
N HIS A 199 13.27 10.84 -19.89
CA HIS A 199 14.29 11.00 -18.85
C HIS A 199 13.67 11.22 -17.47
N PHE A 200 12.62 12.05 -17.37
CA PHE A 200 11.87 12.22 -16.13
C PHE A 200 11.15 10.92 -15.74
N GLU A 201 10.48 10.27 -16.70
CA GLU A 201 9.78 9.00 -16.47
C GLU A 201 10.74 7.87 -16.09
N ASN A 202 12.01 7.90 -16.49
CA ASN A 202 13.00 6.92 -16.05
C ASN A 202 13.12 6.91 -14.51
N ILE A 203 13.26 8.09 -13.91
CA ILE A 203 13.35 8.24 -12.45
C ILE A 203 11.98 8.05 -11.79
N GLN A 204 10.94 8.70 -12.31
CA GLN A 204 9.60 8.65 -11.74
C GLN A 204 9.01 7.23 -11.74
N SER A 205 9.11 6.52 -12.85
CA SER A 205 8.53 5.17 -12.99
C SER A 205 9.24 4.14 -12.12
N THR A 206 10.53 4.37 -11.80
CA THR A 206 11.37 3.47 -10.98
C THR A 206 11.51 3.90 -9.52
N ASN A 207 10.82 4.95 -9.09
CA ASN A 207 10.50 5.19 -7.69
C ASN A 207 9.09 4.64 -7.41
N TRP A 208 9.02 3.43 -6.88
CA TRP A 208 7.77 2.69 -6.71
C TRP A 208 7.19 2.87 -5.30
N GLN A 209 6.43 3.94 -5.11
CA GLN A 209 5.84 4.25 -3.82
C GLN A 209 4.42 3.66 -3.61
N SER A 210 3.92 3.70 -2.37
CA SER A 210 2.56 3.24 -1.98
C SER A 210 1.44 4.05 -2.65
N VAL A 211 1.71 5.32 -2.89
CA VAL A 211 0.95 6.24 -3.75
C VAL A 211 1.92 6.92 -4.71
N ARG A 212 1.45 7.28 -5.90
CA ARG A 212 2.26 8.03 -6.89
C ARG A 212 1.49 9.21 -7.44
N LEU A 213 2.10 10.38 -7.36
CA LEU A 213 1.63 11.60 -8.02
C LEU A 213 2.20 11.61 -9.44
N LYS A 214 1.33 11.56 -10.46
CA LYS A 214 1.72 11.48 -11.88
C LYS A 214 1.43 12.83 -12.55
N PRO A 215 2.45 13.54 -13.07
CA PRO A 215 2.26 14.76 -13.84
C PRO A 215 1.41 14.55 -15.09
N PRO A 216 0.89 15.65 -15.68
CA PRO A 216 0.22 15.62 -16.98
C PRO A 216 1.21 15.24 -18.09
N SER A 217 0.67 14.76 -19.21
CA SER A 217 1.44 14.54 -20.44
C SER A 217 1.65 15.87 -21.20
N LEU A 218 2.76 15.99 -21.94
CA LEU A 218 3.07 17.20 -22.73
C LEU A 218 2.01 17.50 -23.80
N ASP A 219 1.34 16.48 -24.33
CA ASP A 219 0.26 16.61 -25.31
C ASP A 219 -1.07 17.14 -24.73
N GLY A 220 -1.15 17.32 -23.41
CA GLY A 220 -2.34 17.80 -22.71
C GLY A 220 -3.50 16.79 -22.62
N ASN A 221 -3.34 15.56 -23.11
CA ASN A 221 -4.41 14.56 -23.11
C ASN A 221 -4.64 13.94 -21.74
N THR A 222 -3.62 13.90 -20.88
CA THR A 222 -3.74 13.42 -19.50
C THR A 222 -3.40 14.51 -18.51
N GLY A 223 -4.27 14.68 -17.51
CA GLY A 223 -4.09 15.62 -16.42
C GLY A 223 -3.25 15.04 -15.27
N TRP A 224 -3.23 15.78 -14.15
CA TRP A 224 -2.66 15.29 -12.90
C TRP A 224 -3.41 14.06 -12.42
N ARG A 225 -2.66 13.00 -12.11
CA ARG A 225 -3.21 11.72 -11.68
C ARG A 225 -2.60 11.28 -10.36
N VAL A 226 -3.39 10.54 -9.59
CA VAL A 226 -2.92 9.82 -8.39
C VAL A 226 -3.11 8.34 -8.64
N GLU A 227 -2.04 7.58 -8.44
CA GLU A 227 -2.07 6.12 -8.53
C GLU A 227 -1.94 5.53 -7.11
N PHE A 228 -2.95 4.76 -6.70
CA PHE A 228 -2.99 4.05 -5.42
C PHE A 228 -2.52 2.61 -5.63
N ARG A 229 -1.37 2.25 -5.04
CA ARG A 229 -0.55 1.10 -5.50
C ARG A 229 -0.41 -0.04 -4.48
N ILE A 230 -0.93 0.18 -3.28
CA ILE A 230 -0.59 -0.60 -2.10
C ILE A 230 -1.21 -2.01 -2.10
N MET A 231 -2.37 -2.19 -2.72
CA MET A 231 -3.22 -3.38 -2.49
C MET A 231 -2.64 -4.66 -3.10
N ASP A 232 -2.71 -5.75 -2.34
CA ASP A 232 -2.50 -7.12 -2.84
C ASP A 232 -3.63 -7.43 -3.84
N VAL A 233 -3.33 -8.22 -4.88
CA VAL A 233 -4.40 -8.75 -5.75
C VAL A 233 -5.09 -9.92 -5.04
N MET A 234 -6.42 -9.95 -5.09
CA MET A 234 -7.22 -10.97 -4.43
C MET A 234 -7.66 -12.08 -5.39
N PRO A 235 -8.05 -13.28 -4.89
CA PRO A 235 -8.38 -14.43 -5.72
C PRO A 235 -9.51 -14.21 -6.74
N THR A 236 -10.54 -13.44 -6.41
CA THR A 236 -11.73 -13.34 -7.25
C THR A 236 -11.90 -11.98 -7.94
N PRO A 237 -12.52 -11.94 -9.14
CA PRO A 237 -12.86 -10.66 -9.78
C PRO A 237 -13.77 -9.78 -8.93
N PHE A 238 -14.67 -10.36 -8.14
CA PHE A 238 -15.58 -9.62 -7.25
C PHE A 238 -14.83 -8.82 -6.19
N GLU A 239 -13.87 -9.45 -5.49
CA GLU A 239 -13.06 -8.77 -4.48
C GLU A 239 -12.28 -7.60 -5.10
N ASN A 240 -11.59 -7.85 -6.21
CA ASN A 240 -10.79 -6.82 -6.89
C ASN A 240 -11.65 -5.66 -7.43
N ALA A 241 -12.85 -5.96 -7.94
CA ALA A 241 -13.81 -4.94 -8.36
C ALA A 241 -14.29 -4.09 -7.20
N ALA A 242 -14.59 -4.70 -6.03
CA ALA A 242 -15.02 -3.97 -4.84
C ALA A 242 -13.99 -2.91 -4.41
N PHE A 243 -12.71 -3.29 -4.33
CA PHE A 243 -11.64 -2.33 -4.00
C PHE A 243 -11.40 -1.30 -5.11
N SER A 244 -11.45 -1.73 -6.38
CA SER A 244 -11.25 -0.84 -7.53
C SER A 244 -12.34 0.22 -7.68
N VAL A 245 -13.55 -0.06 -7.19
CA VAL A 245 -14.67 0.88 -7.17
C VAL A 245 -14.67 1.73 -5.91
N PHE A 246 -14.32 1.13 -4.76
CA PHE A 246 -14.28 1.86 -3.49
C PHE A 246 -13.24 2.97 -3.47
N VAL A 247 -12.04 2.75 -4.01
CA VAL A 247 -10.95 3.74 -3.98
C VAL A 247 -11.33 5.05 -4.72
N PRO A 248 -11.85 5.03 -5.96
CA PRO A 248 -12.33 6.24 -6.63
C PRO A 248 -13.50 6.92 -5.91
N LEU A 249 -14.46 6.15 -5.38
CA LEU A 249 -15.57 6.73 -4.61
C LEU A 249 -15.06 7.43 -3.34
N LEU A 250 -14.09 6.82 -2.65
CA LEU A 250 -13.43 7.40 -1.49
C LEU A 250 -12.67 8.67 -1.88
N ALA A 251 -11.91 8.67 -2.98
CA ALA A 251 -11.23 9.86 -3.47
C ALA A 251 -12.20 11.01 -3.76
N ARG A 252 -13.36 10.71 -4.36
CA ARG A 252 -14.42 11.71 -4.61
C ARG A 252 -15.05 12.22 -3.31
N ALA A 253 -15.29 11.35 -2.34
CA ALA A 253 -15.77 11.74 -1.02
C ALA A 253 -14.75 12.61 -0.27
N ILE A 254 -13.44 12.30 -0.39
CA ILE A 254 -12.34 13.11 0.13
C ILE A 254 -12.39 14.52 -0.46
N ILE A 255 -12.52 14.61 -1.79
CA ILE A 255 -12.60 15.91 -2.48
C ILE A 255 -13.82 16.71 -2.03
N LYS A 256 -14.99 16.06 -1.94
CA LYS A 256 -16.27 16.73 -1.65
C LYS A 256 -16.37 17.21 -0.20
N TYR A 257 -15.94 16.39 0.76
CA TYR A 257 -16.13 16.66 2.18
C TYR A 257 -14.88 17.15 2.90
N ASN A 258 -13.72 17.08 2.24
CA ASN A 258 -12.42 17.46 2.78
C ASN A 258 -12.15 16.88 4.18
N PRO A 259 -12.34 15.56 4.41
CA PRO A 259 -11.84 14.94 5.62
C PRO A 259 -10.31 15.00 5.62
N LEU A 260 -9.73 15.26 6.77
CA LEU A 260 -8.29 15.34 6.98
C LEU A 260 -7.88 14.13 7.82
N PHE A 261 -7.09 13.22 7.23
CA PHE A 261 -6.57 12.03 7.90
C PHE A 261 -5.17 12.23 8.48
N TYR A 262 -4.51 13.35 8.20
CA TYR A 262 -3.09 13.58 8.54
C TYR A 262 -2.73 13.18 9.97
N THR A 263 -1.78 12.26 10.05
CA THR A 263 -0.92 12.02 11.21
C THR A 263 0.51 12.40 10.82
N LYS A 264 1.41 12.46 11.79
CA LYS A 264 2.85 12.59 11.51
C LYS A 264 3.31 11.47 10.57
N MET A 265 4.23 11.74 9.64
CA MET A 265 4.76 10.76 8.70
C MET A 265 5.32 9.54 9.43
N SER A 266 6.00 9.76 10.57
CA SER A 266 6.49 8.69 11.46
C SER A 266 5.38 7.71 11.89
N ILE A 267 4.16 8.20 12.13
CA ILE A 267 2.99 7.39 12.47
C ILE A 267 2.49 6.60 11.26
N VAL A 268 2.51 7.20 10.06
CA VAL A 268 2.13 6.50 8.83
C VAL A 268 3.08 5.34 8.55
N ASP A 269 4.37 5.58 8.75
CA ASP A 269 5.42 4.57 8.65
C ASP A 269 5.28 3.48 9.73
N GLU A 270 4.96 3.84 10.97
CA GLU A 270 4.63 2.85 12.01
C GLU A 270 3.43 1.97 11.62
N ASN A 271 2.35 2.59 11.14
CA ASN A 271 1.18 1.87 10.64
C ASN A 271 1.55 0.92 9.48
N MET A 272 2.41 1.36 8.56
CA MET A 272 2.95 0.49 7.50
C MET A 272 3.69 -0.71 8.08
N GLY A 273 4.46 -0.54 9.16
CA GLY A 273 5.10 -1.64 9.90
C GLY A 273 4.08 -2.65 10.44
N TYR A 274 3.02 -2.20 11.10
CA TYR A 274 1.96 -3.08 11.62
C TYR A 274 1.22 -3.85 10.51
N ALA A 275 1.02 -3.25 9.34
CA ALA A 275 0.36 -3.89 8.20
C ALA A 275 1.13 -5.10 7.63
N HIS A 276 2.41 -5.27 7.98
CA HIS A 276 3.21 -6.44 7.62
C HIS A 276 3.03 -7.62 8.57
N ASN A 277 2.49 -7.39 9.77
CA ASN A 277 2.26 -8.49 10.72
C ASN A 277 1.22 -9.46 10.16
N ARG A 278 1.31 -10.72 10.56
CA ARG A 278 0.27 -11.72 10.30
C ARG A 278 -1.05 -11.28 10.95
N SER A 279 -2.15 -11.57 10.26
CA SER A 279 -3.50 -11.06 10.55
C SER A 279 -3.50 -9.53 10.72
N PRO A 280 -3.08 -8.76 9.70
CA PRO A 280 -2.88 -7.32 9.80
C PRO A 280 -4.19 -6.57 10.12
N CYS A 281 -5.36 -7.13 9.79
CA CYS A 281 -6.66 -6.57 10.17
C CYS A 281 -6.95 -6.62 11.68
N ARG A 282 -6.23 -7.47 12.43
CA ARG A 282 -6.36 -7.58 13.90
C ARG A 282 -5.41 -6.65 14.66
N GLN A 283 -4.53 -5.96 13.94
CA GLN A 283 -3.67 -4.92 14.51
C GLN A 283 -4.48 -3.65 14.78
N LYS A 284 -3.87 -2.74 15.54
CA LYS A 284 -4.39 -1.39 15.72
C LYS A 284 -3.51 -0.41 14.95
N TYR A 285 -4.15 0.63 14.44
CA TYR A 285 -3.54 1.68 13.65
C TYR A 285 -3.83 3.02 14.30
N VAL A 286 -2.81 3.87 14.40
CA VAL A 286 -2.99 5.21 14.95
C VAL A 286 -3.56 6.11 13.85
N MET A 287 -4.77 6.63 14.08
CA MET A 287 -5.46 7.54 13.17
C MET A 287 -5.90 8.80 13.91
N ARG A 288 -6.09 9.88 13.16
CA ARG A 288 -6.69 11.12 13.64
C ARG A 288 -8.14 10.91 14.08
N ARG A 289 -8.50 11.31 15.30
CA ARG A 289 -9.84 11.10 15.89
C ARG A 289 -10.96 11.78 15.09
N ASP A 290 -10.84 13.10 14.92
CA ASP A 290 -11.82 13.91 14.20
C ASP A 290 -11.29 14.28 12.82
N ILE A 291 -11.78 13.55 11.81
CA ILE A 291 -11.40 13.77 10.41
C ILE A 291 -12.05 15.01 9.81
N PHE A 292 -13.02 15.66 10.48
CA PHE A 292 -13.66 16.89 9.99
C PHE A 292 -13.25 18.14 10.79
N ALA A 293 -12.22 18.01 11.63
CA ALA A 293 -11.65 19.13 12.37
C ALA A 293 -11.20 20.24 11.41
N LYS A 294 -11.63 21.49 11.69
CA LYS A 294 -11.30 22.66 10.85
C LYS A 294 -9.83 23.05 10.93
N ASN A 295 -9.25 22.87 12.11
CA ASN A 295 -7.84 23.12 12.38
C ASN A 295 -7.27 21.82 12.92
N ILE A 296 -6.15 21.38 12.35
CA ILE A 296 -5.44 20.20 12.80
C ILE A 296 -4.01 20.56 13.17
N SER A 297 -3.49 19.93 14.22
CA SER A 297 -2.12 20.09 14.67
C SER A 297 -1.44 18.72 14.77
N THR A 298 -0.18 18.73 15.19
CA THR A 298 0.59 17.52 15.44
C THR A 298 0.50 17.05 16.90
N ASP A 299 -0.42 17.63 17.69
CA ASP A 299 -0.67 17.23 19.07
C ASP A 299 -1.12 15.75 19.11
N PRO A 300 -0.39 14.88 19.85
CA PRO A 300 -0.73 13.46 19.94
C PRO A 300 -2.16 13.17 20.43
N SER A 301 -2.78 14.08 21.18
CA SER A 301 -4.17 13.94 21.65
C SER A 301 -5.21 13.96 20.53
N GLU A 302 -4.86 14.50 19.35
CA GLU A 302 -5.70 14.48 18.16
C GLU A 302 -5.73 13.09 17.49
N ASN A 303 -4.90 12.15 17.95
CA ASN A 303 -4.82 10.79 17.44
C ASN A 303 -5.34 9.75 18.46
N SER A 304 -5.74 8.60 17.95
CA SER A 304 -6.09 7.41 18.75
C SER A 304 -5.78 6.13 17.98
N GLU A 305 -5.64 5.04 18.69
CA GLU A 305 -5.61 3.71 18.09
C GLU A 305 -7.01 3.26 17.69
N PHE A 306 -7.14 2.72 16.48
CA PHE A 306 -8.34 2.11 15.94
C PHE A 306 -8.01 0.77 15.27
N THR A 307 -8.93 -0.18 15.35
CA THR A 307 -8.91 -1.40 14.54
C THR A 307 -9.29 -1.07 13.09
N VAL A 308 -8.96 -1.97 12.16
CA VAL A 308 -9.42 -1.84 10.75
C VAL A 308 -10.94 -1.74 10.67
N ASN A 309 -11.67 -2.51 11.50
CA ASN A 309 -13.12 -2.41 11.62
C ASN A 309 -13.57 -0.98 11.94
N GLU A 310 -13.02 -0.37 12.98
CA GLU A 310 -13.42 0.97 13.43
C GLU A 310 -13.06 2.04 12.38
N VAL A 311 -11.95 1.89 11.65
CA VAL A 311 -11.61 2.85 10.59
C VAL A 311 -12.51 2.71 9.37
N PHE A 312 -12.88 1.50 8.95
CA PHE A 312 -13.74 1.29 7.78
C PHE A 312 -15.22 1.51 8.11
N ASN A 313 -15.73 0.87 9.16
CA ASN A 313 -17.15 0.91 9.51
C ASN A 313 -17.52 2.10 10.39
N GLY A 314 -16.54 2.76 11.02
CA GLY A 314 -16.76 3.78 12.03
C GLY A 314 -16.81 3.19 13.45
N LYS A 315 -16.82 4.09 14.42
CA LYS A 315 -16.99 3.79 15.84
C LYS A 315 -17.91 4.84 16.44
N ASP A 316 -19.07 4.40 16.91
CA ASP A 316 -20.13 5.29 17.39
C ASP A 316 -19.61 6.32 18.40
N GLY A 317 -19.80 7.60 18.09
CA GLY A 317 -19.36 8.71 18.93
C GLY A 317 -17.85 9.00 18.94
N GLU A 318 -17.03 8.20 18.25
CA GLU A 318 -15.56 8.29 18.30
C GLU A 318 -14.88 8.45 16.93
N TYR A 319 -15.38 7.79 15.87
CA TYR A 319 -14.77 7.83 14.54
C TYR A 319 -15.81 7.66 13.43
N TYR A 320 -15.72 8.47 12.37
CA TYR A 320 -16.76 8.53 11.34
C TYR A 320 -16.82 7.30 10.42
N GLY A 321 -15.67 6.74 10.06
CA GLY A 321 -15.58 5.57 9.18
C GLY A 321 -15.52 5.90 7.68
N LEU A 322 -14.72 5.12 6.93
CA LEU A 322 -14.57 5.28 5.48
C LEU A 322 -15.80 4.83 4.67
N ILE A 323 -16.45 3.74 5.08
CA ILE A 323 -17.66 3.22 4.43
C ILE A 323 -18.84 4.18 4.62
N PRO A 324 -19.14 4.70 5.83
CA PRO A 324 -20.12 5.77 6.01
C PRO A 324 -19.84 7.00 5.14
N LEU A 325 -18.57 7.41 5.02
CA LEU A 325 -18.15 8.52 4.15
C LEU A 325 -18.45 8.28 2.68
N VAL A 326 -18.09 7.11 2.16
CA VAL A 326 -18.38 6.74 0.77
C VAL A 326 -19.89 6.61 0.53
N ARG A 327 -20.62 6.01 1.48
CA ARG A 327 -22.08 5.87 1.38
C ARG A 327 -22.76 7.23 1.31
N ARG A 328 -22.38 8.18 2.17
CA ARG A 328 -22.88 9.56 2.11
C ARG A 328 -22.63 10.22 0.75
N TYR A 329 -21.43 10.06 0.19
CA TYR A 329 -21.12 10.54 -1.16
C TYR A 329 -22.06 9.93 -2.20
N MET A 330 -22.22 8.60 -2.18
CA MET A 330 -23.09 7.89 -3.12
C MET A 330 -24.56 8.31 -3.01
N GLU A 331 -25.07 8.54 -1.80
CA GLU A 331 -26.42 9.03 -1.55
C GLU A 331 -26.63 10.42 -2.15
N GLU A 332 -25.75 11.37 -1.84
CA GLU A 332 -25.87 12.75 -2.30
C GLU A 332 -25.68 12.89 -3.83
N GLU A 333 -24.88 12.01 -4.45
CA GLU A 333 -24.67 11.98 -5.91
C GLU A 333 -25.71 11.10 -6.65
N ASN A 334 -26.69 10.53 -5.95
CA ASN A 334 -27.70 9.62 -6.51
C ASN A 334 -27.11 8.42 -7.26
N MET A 335 -26.02 7.86 -6.72
CA MET A 335 -25.28 6.72 -7.31
C MET A 335 -25.64 5.37 -6.69
N LEU A 336 -26.61 5.31 -5.78
CA LEU A 336 -26.98 4.10 -5.06
C LEU A 336 -27.37 2.97 -6.01
N SER A 337 -26.76 1.80 -5.82
CA SER A 337 -27.17 0.57 -6.50
C SER A 337 -26.89 -0.63 -5.61
N SER A 338 -27.64 -1.71 -5.83
CA SER A 338 -27.43 -2.96 -5.08
C SER A 338 -26.04 -3.55 -5.30
N THR A 339 -25.41 -3.30 -6.44
CA THR A 339 -24.03 -3.72 -6.70
C THR A 339 -23.03 -2.95 -5.84
N LEU A 340 -23.16 -1.63 -5.74
CA LEU A 340 -22.27 -0.82 -4.90
C LEU A 340 -22.45 -1.14 -3.42
N GLU A 341 -23.69 -1.26 -2.94
CA GLU A 341 -23.93 -1.69 -1.56
C GLU A 341 -23.40 -3.10 -1.29
N GLY A 342 -23.43 -3.99 -2.29
CA GLY A 342 -22.78 -5.29 -2.20
C GLY A 342 -21.27 -5.22 -1.99
N TYR A 343 -20.59 -4.32 -2.70
CA TYR A 343 -19.16 -4.05 -2.48
C TYR A 343 -18.90 -3.44 -1.09
N LEU A 344 -19.71 -2.47 -0.65
CA LEU A 344 -19.59 -1.89 0.69
C LEU A 344 -19.83 -2.93 1.80
N CYS A 345 -20.82 -3.81 1.63
CA CYS A 345 -21.10 -4.90 2.56
C CYS A 345 -19.92 -5.88 2.65
N PHE A 346 -19.33 -6.26 1.52
CA PHE A 346 -18.14 -7.09 1.50
C PHE A 346 -16.96 -6.45 2.26
N LEU A 347 -16.65 -5.18 1.99
CA LEU A 347 -15.57 -4.46 2.67
C LEU A 347 -15.88 -4.33 4.18
N SER A 348 -17.12 -4.04 4.53
CA SER A 348 -17.59 -3.91 5.90
C SER A 348 -17.39 -5.21 6.69
N MET A 349 -17.86 -6.33 6.16
CA MET A 349 -17.74 -7.65 6.79
C MET A 349 -16.28 -8.09 6.92
N ARG A 350 -15.43 -7.81 5.90
CA ARG A 350 -14.01 -8.13 5.97
C ARG A 350 -13.29 -7.28 7.01
N ALA A 351 -13.60 -5.99 7.09
CA ALA A 351 -13.03 -5.10 8.10
C ALA A 351 -13.43 -5.52 9.52
N ALA A 352 -14.66 -5.99 9.70
CA ALA A 352 -15.17 -6.53 10.96
C ALA A 352 -14.61 -7.89 11.36
N GLY A 353 -13.89 -8.57 10.44
CA GLY A 353 -13.40 -9.93 10.66
C GLY A 353 -14.49 -11.00 10.61
N GLU A 354 -15.69 -10.66 10.09
CA GLU A 354 -16.78 -11.62 9.87
C GLU A 354 -16.47 -12.60 8.74
N ILE A 355 -15.65 -12.18 7.79
CA ILE A 355 -15.08 -13.01 6.73
C ILE A 355 -13.55 -12.81 6.71
N PRO A 356 -12.78 -13.86 6.38
CA PRO A 356 -11.32 -13.77 6.39
C PRO A 356 -10.79 -12.92 5.24
N THR A 357 -9.54 -12.45 5.39
CA THR A 357 -8.76 -11.98 4.23
C THR A 357 -8.39 -13.14 3.33
N ALA A 358 -7.97 -12.87 2.09
CA ALA A 358 -7.50 -13.90 1.18
C ALA A 358 -6.30 -14.66 1.79
N ALA A 359 -5.38 -13.96 2.44
CA ALA A 359 -4.24 -14.59 3.11
C ALA A 359 -4.67 -15.54 4.24
N GLU A 360 -5.58 -15.11 5.13
CA GLU A 360 -6.09 -15.95 6.21
C GLU A 360 -6.83 -17.19 5.67
N TYR A 361 -7.65 -17.00 4.64
CA TYR A 361 -8.39 -18.08 3.99
C TYR A 361 -7.47 -19.13 3.36
N LEU A 362 -6.52 -18.68 2.52
CA LEU A 362 -5.59 -19.58 1.82
C LEU A 362 -4.64 -20.27 2.80
N ARG A 363 -4.20 -19.58 3.86
CA ARG A 363 -3.42 -20.17 4.94
C ARG A 363 -4.17 -21.31 5.61
N ASN A 364 -5.45 -21.11 5.94
CA ASN A 364 -6.28 -22.17 6.53
C ASN A 364 -6.48 -23.35 5.57
N PHE A 365 -6.66 -23.10 4.28
CA PHE A 365 -6.72 -24.14 3.25
C PHE A 365 -5.47 -25.03 3.28
N VAL A 366 -4.27 -24.44 3.30
CA VAL A 366 -3.01 -25.21 3.37
C VAL A 366 -2.86 -25.93 4.70
N MET A 367 -3.18 -25.28 5.82
CA MET A 367 -3.05 -25.88 7.16
C MET A 367 -3.97 -27.09 7.39
N GLN A 368 -5.07 -27.18 6.65
CA GLN A 368 -6.03 -28.30 6.69
C GLN A 368 -5.78 -29.33 5.59
N HIS A 369 -4.80 -29.12 4.71
CA HIS A 369 -4.51 -30.04 3.62
C HIS A 369 -3.97 -31.38 4.17
N PRO A 370 -4.45 -32.56 3.69
CA PRO A 370 -4.03 -33.87 4.22
C PRO A 370 -2.51 -34.11 4.19
N ASP A 371 -1.84 -33.61 3.16
CA ASP A 371 -0.38 -33.75 2.99
C ASP A 371 0.44 -32.71 3.77
N TYR A 372 -0.21 -31.80 4.51
CA TYR A 372 0.51 -30.78 5.25
C TYR A 372 1.13 -31.36 6.52
N GLY A 373 2.46 -31.49 6.53
CA GLY A 373 3.23 -32.08 7.62
C GLY A 373 3.39 -31.22 8.87
N HIS A 374 2.66 -30.10 8.99
CA HIS A 374 2.80 -29.12 10.07
C HIS A 374 4.22 -28.54 10.23
N ASP A 375 4.98 -28.50 9.13
CA ASP A 375 6.39 -28.06 9.06
C ASP A 375 6.56 -26.75 8.28
N SER A 376 5.45 -26.07 7.98
CA SER A 376 5.37 -24.84 7.17
C SER A 376 5.73 -25.00 5.70
N ARG A 377 5.96 -26.23 5.21
CA ARG A 377 6.33 -26.47 3.82
C ARG A 377 5.10 -26.76 2.97
N LEU A 378 5.08 -26.16 1.78
CA LEU A 378 4.14 -26.49 0.72
C LEU A 378 4.85 -27.46 -0.23
N THR A 379 4.40 -28.71 -0.25
CA THR A 379 4.83 -29.69 -1.26
C THR A 379 4.27 -29.30 -2.63
N GLU A 380 4.81 -29.89 -3.71
CA GLU A 380 4.27 -29.70 -5.07
C GLU A 380 2.78 -30.04 -5.15
N ARG A 381 2.34 -31.06 -4.39
CA ARG A 381 0.93 -31.46 -4.33
C ARG A 381 0.06 -30.38 -3.69
N ILE A 382 0.48 -29.85 -2.54
CA ILE A 382 -0.20 -28.74 -1.86
C ILE A 382 -0.27 -27.51 -2.77
N ALA A 383 0.84 -27.16 -3.43
CA ALA A 383 0.91 -26.02 -4.33
C ALA A 383 -0.03 -26.19 -5.53
N TYR A 384 -0.08 -27.38 -6.13
CA TYR A 384 -1.01 -27.70 -7.22
C TYR A 384 -2.46 -27.56 -6.78
N ASP A 385 -2.83 -28.17 -5.65
CA ASP A 385 -4.21 -28.12 -5.15
C ASP A 385 -4.63 -26.70 -4.74
N LEU A 386 -3.72 -25.90 -4.18
CA LEU A 386 -3.92 -24.49 -3.87
C LEU A 386 -4.20 -23.67 -5.14
N VAL A 387 -3.36 -23.78 -6.17
CA VAL A 387 -3.53 -23.03 -7.43
C VAL A 387 -4.83 -23.44 -8.12
N LEU A 388 -5.15 -24.74 -8.13
CA LEU A 388 -6.40 -25.25 -8.67
C LEU A 388 -7.61 -24.72 -7.90
N HIS A 389 -7.52 -24.63 -6.57
CA HIS A 389 -8.58 -24.05 -5.73
C HIS A 389 -8.79 -22.56 -6.02
N VAL A 390 -7.73 -21.77 -6.08
CA VAL A 390 -7.80 -20.34 -6.43
C VAL A 390 -8.43 -20.15 -7.81
N ARG A 391 -8.05 -20.97 -8.80
CA ARG A 391 -8.67 -20.96 -10.14
C ARG A 391 -10.18 -21.19 -10.07
N LYS A 392 -10.62 -22.19 -9.29
CA LYS A 392 -12.03 -22.55 -9.12
C LYS A 392 -12.83 -21.47 -8.41
N LEU A 393 -12.23 -20.78 -7.44
CA LEU A 393 -12.83 -19.60 -6.81
C LEU A 393 -13.00 -18.46 -7.81
N ALA A 394 -11.93 -18.16 -8.57
CA ALA A 394 -11.93 -17.10 -9.57
C ALA A 394 -12.96 -17.34 -10.70
N SER A 395 -13.13 -18.59 -11.14
CA SER A 395 -14.11 -18.96 -12.17
C SER A 395 -15.53 -19.15 -11.64
N GLY A 396 -15.73 -19.18 -10.31
CA GLY A 396 -17.02 -19.46 -9.67
C GLY A 396 -17.45 -20.94 -9.75
N GLU A 397 -16.55 -21.84 -10.15
CA GLU A 397 -16.74 -23.30 -10.08
C GLU A 397 -16.92 -23.78 -8.63
N VAL A 398 -16.23 -23.14 -7.68
CA VAL A 398 -16.39 -23.36 -6.24
C VAL A 398 -16.86 -22.08 -5.59
N LYS A 399 -17.82 -22.22 -4.67
CA LYS A 399 -18.29 -21.17 -3.79
C LYS A 399 -18.05 -21.62 -2.35
N ASP A 400 -17.55 -20.71 -1.54
CA ASP A 400 -17.27 -20.95 -0.14
C ASP A 400 -17.85 -19.80 0.67
N ASP A 401 -18.98 -20.05 1.33
CA ASP A 401 -19.69 -19.03 2.11
C ASP A 401 -18.92 -18.63 3.38
N LEU A 402 -17.86 -19.36 3.78
CA LEU A 402 -16.95 -18.93 4.84
C LEU A 402 -15.94 -17.89 4.33
N PHE A 403 -15.67 -17.85 3.02
CA PHE A 403 -14.77 -16.87 2.41
C PHE A 403 -15.53 -15.70 1.81
N LEU A 404 -16.51 -15.98 0.94
CA LEU A 404 -17.30 -15.01 0.20
C LEU A 404 -18.77 -15.45 0.19
N PRO A 405 -19.55 -15.14 1.25
CA PRO A 405 -20.99 -15.37 1.29
C PRO A 405 -21.74 -14.45 0.31
N MET A 406 -21.67 -14.78 -0.98
CA MET A 406 -22.17 -13.94 -2.08
C MET A 406 -23.66 -13.59 -1.97
N ASN A 407 -24.44 -14.42 -1.29
CA ASN A 407 -25.86 -14.16 -1.00
C ASN A 407 -26.09 -12.95 -0.08
N LYS A 408 -25.12 -12.61 0.78
CA LYS A 408 -25.15 -11.40 1.62
C LYS A 408 -24.79 -10.14 0.84
N PHE A 409 -23.85 -10.26 -0.10
CA PHE A 409 -23.37 -9.11 -0.89
C PHE A 409 -24.31 -8.77 -2.05
N MET A 410 -24.88 -9.78 -2.70
CA MET A 410 -25.77 -9.61 -3.83
C MET A 410 -27.10 -10.30 -3.54
N PRO A 411 -27.99 -9.68 -2.73
CA PRO A 411 -29.32 -10.24 -2.50
C PRO A 411 -30.01 -10.40 -3.86
N LYS A 412 -30.66 -11.56 -4.07
CA LYS A 412 -31.34 -11.88 -5.33
C LYS A 412 -32.22 -10.70 -5.72
N ARG A 413 -32.06 -10.17 -6.94
CA ARG A 413 -33.08 -9.32 -7.54
C ARG A 413 -34.40 -10.09 -7.42
N SER A 414 -35.38 -9.52 -6.72
CA SER A 414 -36.76 -9.95 -6.88
C SER A 414 -37.03 -10.00 -8.38
N ARG A 415 -37.44 -11.15 -8.88
CA ARG A 415 -37.96 -11.24 -10.26
C ARG A 415 -39.22 -10.38 -10.25
N GLU A 416 -39.10 -9.15 -10.71
CA GLU A 416 -40.25 -8.35 -11.16
C GLU A 416 -40.80 -8.94 -12.45
#